data_AF-A0A957N9P0-F1
#
_entry.id   AF-A0A957N9P0-F1
#
_cell.length_a   1.000
_cell.length_b   1.000
_cell.length_c   1.000
_cell.angle_alpha   90.00
_cell.angle_beta   90.00
_cell.angle_gamma   90.00
#
_symmetry.space_group_name_H-M   'P 1'
#
loop_
_entity.id
_entity.type
_entity.pdbx_description
1 polymer ?
#
loop_
_entity_poly.entity_id
_entity_poly.type
_entity_poly.pdbx_seq_one_letter_code
_entity_poly.pdbx_strand_id
1 'polypeptide(L)'
;MRQVIRRLRTDVNAAPAVVTTALYQQLPEAVGEAADLVGRGRKLLMFSDSRQAAAFAAPYLDRTYTRMLERHYITQALRDPAASSGEITVRDLAILTREKASEAGHFAAEMGNIEITQAVNEWITGELMTLETRQSLEGLGLMRIGLNQRAPIQLRGLTALGLTEEESWALLNELVKTVRHQGAITALERVDIKNERFAPRNTRVRMRSTGSNRAKQIISWSPSGTGTTNGRVTFLRKVLEAINSPKSAEEILEGCWKIIESAGLLMGESDRALGGQVFQVDHSKLVVSEGIDCDWHQCDTCRLLTAFTVRNVCPNSRCTGQLKSYEIPSPAADTNHYRVVYQTMADAPLSAREHTAQWNAEEAAHIQREFISGKVNVLSCSTTFELGVDVGDLQSVVMRNMPPKTANYVQRAGRAGRRAASAALVVTYANRSAHDLAKYQEPVSMIAGRMRIPWIPLDNPRIARRHAHSVALAAYFRHRAELHDEKWKTAGAFFLPAAENSPSAASGVADFLNPIPADVDTALRRALPDSV
;
A
#
# COMPACT_ATOMS: atom_id res chain seq x y z
N MET A 1 0.12 -25.58 -17.63
CA MET A 1 0.12 -24.13 -17.31
C MET A 1 -1.29 -23.61 -17.59
N ARG A 2 -2.18 -23.50 -16.59
CA ARG A 2 -3.54 -22.97 -16.80
C ARG A 2 -3.41 -21.48 -17.11
N GLN A 3 -3.75 -21.07 -18.34
CA GLN A 3 -3.99 -19.66 -18.66
C GLN A 3 -5.14 -19.20 -17.75
N VAL A 4 -4.79 -18.47 -16.70
CA VAL A 4 -5.77 -17.76 -15.89
C VAL A 4 -6.18 -16.56 -16.73
N ILE A 5 -7.31 -16.67 -17.45
CA ILE A 5 -8.04 -15.50 -17.94
C ILE A 5 -8.46 -14.74 -16.68
N ARG A 6 -7.62 -13.80 -16.26
CA ARG A 6 -7.90 -12.93 -15.12
C ARG A 6 -8.84 -11.86 -15.63
N ARG A 7 -10.10 -11.89 -15.20
CA ARG A 7 -11.06 -10.82 -15.47
C ARG A 7 -10.42 -9.50 -15.01
N LEU A 8 -10.09 -8.61 -15.95
CA LEU A 8 -9.55 -7.29 -15.65
C LEU A 8 -10.67 -6.47 -15.00
N ARG A 9 -10.75 -6.52 -13.67
CA ARG A 9 -11.47 -5.51 -12.90
C ARG A 9 -10.46 -4.39 -12.69
N THR A 10 -10.64 -3.27 -13.36
CA THR A 10 -10.04 -1.99 -12.94
C THR A 10 -10.48 -1.80 -11.50
N ASP A 11 -9.58 -2.10 -10.57
CA ASP A 11 -9.89 -2.34 -9.16
C ASP A 11 -10.69 -1.16 -8.56
N VAL A 12 -11.70 -1.47 -7.73
CA VAL A 12 -12.45 -0.51 -6.92
C VAL A 12 -11.49 0.31 -6.03
N ASN A 13 -10.28 -0.20 -5.76
CA ASN A 13 -9.26 0.45 -4.93
C ASN A 13 -8.23 1.25 -5.72
N ALA A 14 -7.60 0.64 -6.74
CA ALA A 14 -6.51 1.31 -7.47
C ALA A 14 -6.93 2.64 -8.11
N ALA A 15 -8.06 2.69 -8.83
CA ALA A 15 -8.47 3.90 -9.51
C ALA A 15 -8.82 5.05 -8.54
N PRO A 16 -9.65 4.83 -7.49
CA PRO A 16 -9.85 5.85 -6.46
C PRO A 16 -8.58 6.25 -5.73
N ALA A 17 -7.65 5.32 -5.48
CA ALA A 17 -6.38 5.66 -4.85
C ALA A 17 -5.54 6.59 -5.73
N VAL A 18 -5.43 6.31 -7.04
CA VAL A 18 -4.71 7.19 -7.99
C VAL A 18 -5.36 8.57 -8.07
N VAL A 19 -6.70 8.63 -8.14
CA VAL A 19 -7.43 9.91 -8.14
C VAL A 19 -7.20 10.68 -6.83
N THR A 20 -7.27 9.99 -5.69
CA THR A 20 -6.99 10.58 -4.38
C THR A 20 -5.56 11.09 -4.28
N THR A 21 -4.57 10.31 -4.71
CA THR A 21 -3.15 10.70 -4.74
C THR A 21 -2.94 11.93 -5.62
N ALA A 22 -3.49 11.94 -6.83
CA ALA A 22 -3.39 13.06 -7.75
C ALA A 22 -4.03 14.34 -7.19
N LEU A 23 -5.20 14.21 -6.55
CA LEU A 23 -5.85 15.35 -5.89
C LEU A 23 -5.02 15.85 -4.70
N TYR A 24 -4.59 14.96 -3.82
CA TYR A 24 -3.82 15.31 -2.62
C TYR A 24 -2.55 16.09 -2.97
N GLN A 25 -1.85 15.66 -4.02
CA GLN A 25 -0.66 16.32 -4.56
C GLN A 25 -0.90 17.73 -5.09
N GLN A 26 -2.13 18.04 -5.50
CA GLN A 26 -2.53 19.36 -6.01
C GLN A 26 -3.17 20.23 -4.93
N LEU A 27 -3.37 19.71 -3.70
CA LEU A 27 -3.87 20.54 -2.61
C LEU A 27 -2.83 21.60 -2.25
N PRO A 28 -3.24 22.85 -2.05
CA PRO A 28 -2.33 23.89 -1.59
C PRO A 28 -1.87 23.59 -0.17
N GLU A 29 -0.70 24.11 0.16
CA GLU A 29 -0.14 24.04 1.52
C GLU A 29 -0.99 24.86 2.48
N ALA A 30 -1.03 24.42 3.73
CA ALA A 30 -1.62 25.24 4.78
C ALA A 30 -0.74 26.49 5.02
N VAL A 31 -1.36 27.54 5.55
CA VAL A 31 -0.68 28.80 5.90
C VAL A 31 -0.46 28.85 7.42
N GLY A 32 0.66 29.41 7.86
CA GLY A 32 1.01 29.56 9.28
C GLY A 32 1.53 28.25 9.90
N GLU A 33 1.34 28.08 11.20
CA GLU A 33 1.84 26.92 11.98
C GLU A 33 1.33 25.56 11.46
N ALA A 34 0.21 25.55 10.73
CA ALA A 34 -0.32 24.33 10.12
C ALA A 34 0.57 23.81 8.97
N ALA A 35 1.46 24.63 8.40
CA ALA A 35 2.39 24.23 7.36
C ALA A 35 3.48 23.27 7.86
N ASP A 36 3.74 23.26 9.17
CA ASP A 36 4.73 22.37 9.80
C ASP A 36 4.16 20.95 10.08
N LEU A 37 2.87 20.74 9.84
CA LEU A 37 2.19 19.45 10.02
C LEU A 37 2.43 18.51 8.84
N VAL A 38 2.13 17.22 9.04
CA VAL A 38 2.30 16.16 8.04
C VAL A 38 1.68 16.56 6.70
N GLY A 39 2.45 16.48 5.62
CA GLY A 39 1.99 16.86 4.28
C GLY A 39 1.84 18.36 4.07
N ARG A 40 2.50 19.18 4.90
CA ARG A 40 2.40 20.65 4.95
C ARG A 40 0.98 21.13 5.21
N GLY A 41 0.29 20.44 6.12
CA GLY A 41 -1.06 20.76 6.56
C GLY A 41 -2.19 20.45 5.56
N ARG A 42 -1.89 19.79 4.43
CA ARG A 42 -2.90 19.29 3.49
C ARG A 42 -3.82 18.31 4.22
N LYS A 43 -5.14 18.38 4.01
CA LYS A 43 -6.10 17.43 4.59
C LYS A 43 -7.15 17.00 3.57
N LEU A 44 -7.55 15.72 3.64
CA LEU A 44 -8.54 15.15 2.73
C LEU A 44 -9.47 14.16 3.44
N LEU A 45 -10.76 14.21 3.11
CA LEU A 45 -11.69 13.12 3.44
C LEU A 45 -12.01 12.29 2.21
N MET A 46 -12.04 10.98 2.38
CA MET A 46 -12.40 10.00 1.37
C MET A 46 -13.61 9.20 1.85
N PHE A 47 -14.80 9.45 1.28
CA PHE A 47 -16.03 8.76 1.64
C PHE A 47 -16.25 7.49 0.83
N SER A 48 -16.78 6.47 1.49
CA SER A 48 -17.25 5.22 0.89
C SER A 48 -18.56 4.79 1.53
N ASP A 49 -19.51 4.30 0.73
CA ASP A 49 -20.78 3.78 1.26
C ASP A 49 -20.67 2.38 1.88
N SER A 50 -19.56 1.69 1.63
CA SER A 50 -19.24 0.41 2.28
C SER A 50 -18.22 0.63 3.40
N ARG A 51 -18.55 0.17 4.61
CA ARG A 51 -17.62 0.17 5.76
C ARG A 51 -16.36 -0.64 5.46
N GLN A 52 -16.51 -1.83 4.88
CA GLN A 52 -15.38 -2.67 4.48
C GLN A 52 -14.49 -1.99 3.43
N ALA A 53 -15.11 -1.30 2.47
CA ALA A 53 -14.35 -0.59 1.44
C ALA A 53 -13.62 0.65 2.02
N ALA A 54 -14.21 1.33 3.01
CA ALA A 54 -13.54 2.41 3.73
C ALA A 54 -12.34 1.87 4.55
N ALA A 55 -12.55 0.77 5.28
CA ALA A 55 -11.53 0.10 6.08
C ALA A 55 -10.34 -0.36 5.24
N PHE A 56 -10.59 -0.93 4.06
CA PHE A 56 -9.54 -1.39 3.15
C PHE A 56 -8.80 -0.23 2.46
N ALA A 57 -9.49 0.87 2.15
CA ALA A 57 -8.91 1.96 1.37
C ALA A 57 -7.79 2.72 2.09
N ALA A 58 -7.92 2.94 3.41
CA ALA A 58 -6.90 3.65 4.18
C ALA A 58 -5.52 2.95 4.12
N PRO A 59 -5.35 1.68 4.55
CA PRO A 59 -4.05 1.00 4.50
C PRO A 59 -3.58 0.70 3.08
N TYR A 60 -4.49 0.65 2.09
CA TYR A 60 -4.09 0.53 0.68
C TYR A 60 -3.50 1.84 0.15
N LEU A 61 -4.18 2.97 0.38
CA LEU A 61 -3.71 4.29 -0.02
C LEU A 61 -2.40 4.64 0.67
N ASP A 62 -2.33 4.45 1.99
CA ASP A 62 -1.13 4.70 2.79
C ASP A 62 0.08 3.94 2.22
N ARG A 63 -0.04 2.62 2.05
CA ARG A 63 1.04 1.78 1.51
C ARG A 63 1.45 2.15 0.09
N THR A 64 0.49 2.41 -0.80
CA THR A 64 0.78 2.71 -2.21
C THR A 64 1.40 4.08 -2.37
N TYR A 65 0.88 5.08 -1.67
CA TYR A 65 1.42 6.44 -1.67
C TYR A 65 2.81 6.49 -1.03
N THR A 66 2.98 5.88 0.15
CA THR A 66 4.28 5.83 0.84
C THR A 66 5.35 5.19 -0.03
N ARG A 67 5.05 4.09 -0.74
CA ARG A 67 6.00 3.49 -1.71
C ARG A 67 6.35 4.41 -2.87
N MET A 68 5.40 5.20 -3.37
CA MET A 68 5.67 6.19 -4.43
C MET A 68 6.59 7.29 -3.90
N LEU A 69 6.32 7.79 -2.70
CA LEU A 69 7.08 8.85 -2.05
C LEU A 69 8.50 8.41 -1.68
N GLU A 70 8.69 7.18 -1.18
CA GLU A 70 10.01 6.62 -0.94
C GLU A 70 10.85 6.54 -2.22
N ARG A 71 10.25 6.07 -3.33
CA ARG A 71 10.91 6.05 -4.65
C ARG A 71 11.19 7.46 -5.17
N HIS A 72 10.33 8.43 -4.85
CA HIS A 72 10.58 9.83 -5.13
C HIS A 72 11.81 10.36 -4.39
N TYR A 73 11.94 10.10 -3.09
CA TYR A 73 13.13 10.50 -2.33
C TYR A 73 14.42 9.85 -2.84
N ILE A 74 14.36 8.57 -3.21
CA ILE A 74 15.52 7.89 -3.82
C ILE A 74 15.87 8.55 -5.17
N THR A 75 14.87 8.94 -5.96
CA THR A 75 15.08 9.66 -7.24
C THR A 75 15.70 11.04 -7.01
N GLN A 76 15.25 11.78 -6.00
CA GLN A 76 15.86 13.06 -5.61
C GLN A 76 17.30 12.87 -5.09
N ALA A 77 17.56 11.81 -4.34
CA ALA A 77 18.89 11.48 -3.83
C ALA A 77 19.88 11.17 -4.96
N LEU A 78 19.45 10.49 -6.03
CA LEU A 78 20.28 10.24 -7.21
C LEU A 78 20.61 11.52 -7.99
N ARG A 79 19.75 12.53 -7.90
CA ARG A 79 19.90 13.86 -8.51
C ARG A 79 20.67 14.86 -7.65
N ASP A 80 21.00 14.48 -6.42
CA ASP A 80 21.73 15.36 -5.54
C ASP A 80 23.10 15.69 -6.17
N PRO A 81 23.59 16.94 -6.12
CA PRO A 81 24.90 17.30 -6.65
C PRO A 81 26.05 16.43 -6.13
N ALA A 82 25.94 15.88 -4.91
CA ALA A 82 26.90 14.95 -4.36
C ALA A 82 26.91 13.59 -5.12
N ALA A 83 25.77 13.19 -5.67
CA ALA A 83 25.58 11.97 -6.45
C ALA A 83 25.76 12.17 -7.96
N SER A 84 25.46 13.36 -8.49
CA SER A 84 25.48 13.66 -9.93
C SER A 84 26.87 13.62 -10.56
N SER A 85 27.93 13.41 -9.77
CA SER A 85 29.31 13.32 -10.25
C SER A 85 29.72 11.90 -10.69
N GLY A 86 28.80 10.91 -10.63
CA GLY A 86 29.00 9.59 -11.23
C GLY A 86 28.32 8.46 -10.47
N GLU A 87 29.02 7.34 -10.32
CA GLU A 87 28.55 6.17 -9.57
C GLU A 87 28.79 6.34 -8.07
N ILE A 88 27.74 6.21 -7.26
CA ILE A 88 27.80 6.23 -5.79
C ILE A 88 27.57 4.84 -5.20
N THR A 89 27.96 4.64 -3.94
CA THR A 89 27.67 3.37 -3.26
C THR A 89 26.21 3.29 -2.81
N VAL A 90 25.73 2.08 -2.56
CA VAL A 90 24.40 1.85 -1.95
C VAL A 90 24.26 2.55 -0.60
N ARG A 91 25.36 2.71 0.17
CA ARG A 91 25.35 3.40 1.46
C ARG A 91 25.18 4.90 1.30
N ASP A 92 25.88 5.50 0.33
CA ASP A 92 25.74 6.92 0.03
C ASP A 92 24.33 7.24 -0.43
N LEU A 93 23.73 6.38 -1.26
CA LEU A 93 22.32 6.52 -1.65
C LEU A 93 21.39 6.52 -0.44
N ALA A 94 21.62 5.64 0.54
CA ALA A 94 20.80 5.60 1.76
C ALA A 94 20.97 6.88 2.61
N ILE A 95 22.18 7.43 2.69
CA ILE A 95 22.46 8.70 3.40
C ILE A 95 21.70 9.85 2.74
N LEU A 96 21.84 10.01 1.43
CA LEU A 96 21.20 11.08 0.67
C LEU A 96 19.66 10.94 0.68
N THR A 97 19.14 9.71 0.57
CA THR A 97 17.70 9.44 0.65
C THR A 97 17.13 9.84 2.01
N ARG A 98 17.88 9.57 3.10
CA ARG A 98 17.50 10.00 4.45
C ARG A 98 17.45 11.52 4.55
N GLU A 99 18.43 12.23 3.99
CA GLU A 99 18.47 13.70 4.00
C GLU A 99 17.24 14.29 3.30
N LYS A 100 16.93 13.84 2.08
CA LYS A 100 15.72 14.28 1.34
C LYS A 100 14.42 13.97 2.08
N ALA A 101 14.29 12.76 2.64
CA ALA A 101 13.10 12.37 3.38
C ALA A 101 12.93 13.18 4.69
N SER A 102 14.02 13.52 5.37
CA SER A 102 14.01 14.35 6.58
C SER A 102 13.68 15.82 6.26
N GLU A 103 14.26 16.38 5.20
CA GLU A 103 13.94 17.73 4.71
C GLU A 103 12.45 17.85 4.32
N ALA A 104 11.87 16.78 3.79
CA ALA A 104 10.45 16.67 3.46
C ALA A 104 9.52 16.46 4.68
N GLY A 105 10.06 16.31 5.89
CA GLY A 105 9.27 16.04 7.10
C GLY A 105 8.57 14.68 7.07
N HIS A 106 9.16 13.67 6.42
CA HIS A 106 8.54 12.35 6.29
C HIS A 106 8.42 11.60 7.62
N PHE A 107 9.44 11.72 8.47
CA PHE A 107 9.50 11.00 9.74
C PHE A 107 8.76 11.77 10.83
N ALA A 108 8.12 11.04 11.75
CA ALA A 108 7.50 11.65 12.91
C ALA A 108 8.58 12.27 13.82
N ALA A 109 8.26 13.38 14.49
CA ALA A 109 9.23 14.17 15.25
C ALA A 109 9.86 13.39 16.42
N GLU A 110 9.15 12.38 16.94
CA GLU A 110 9.58 11.48 18.01
C GLU A 110 10.54 10.37 17.55
N MET A 111 10.68 10.14 16.24
CA MET A 111 11.51 9.05 15.72
C MET A 111 13.00 9.34 15.95
N GLY A 112 13.71 8.36 16.51
CA GLY A 112 15.15 8.48 16.73
C GLY A 112 15.96 8.28 15.44
N ASN A 113 17.17 8.84 15.39
CA ASN A 113 18.08 8.69 14.22
C ASN A 113 18.35 7.23 13.83
N ILE A 114 18.38 6.32 14.81
CA ILE A 114 18.58 4.88 14.58
C ILE A 114 17.37 4.28 13.87
N GLU A 115 16.15 4.63 14.29
CA GLU A 115 14.90 4.16 13.72
C GLU A 115 14.73 4.68 12.30
N ILE A 116 15.00 5.97 12.08
CA ILE A 116 15.03 6.60 10.75
C ILE A 116 16.03 5.89 9.83
N THR A 117 17.25 5.63 10.31
CA THR A 117 18.27 4.93 9.53
C THR A 117 17.83 3.52 9.17
N GLN A 118 17.21 2.79 10.11
CA GLN A 118 16.67 1.47 9.84
C GLN A 118 15.57 1.52 8.75
N ALA A 119 14.62 2.46 8.86
CA ALA A 119 13.54 2.62 7.88
C ALA A 119 14.09 2.89 6.47
N VAL A 120 15.00 3.85 6.32
CA VAL A 120 15.59 4.17 5.00
C VAL A 120 16.39 3.00 4.45
N ASN A 121 17.17 2.31 5.29
CA ASN A 121 17.92 1.12 4.86
C ASN A 121 16.99 0.00 4.41
N GLU A 122 15.82 -0.16 5.03
CA GLU A 122 14.77 -1.08 4.58
C GLU A 122 14.17 -0.64 3.23
N TRP A 123 14.07 0.67 2.97
CA TRP A 123 13.63 1.19 1.68
C TRP A 123 14.59 0.84 0.55
N ILE A 124 15.87 1.19 0.73
CA ILE A 124 16.92 0.92 -0.26
C ILE A 124 17.07 -0.58 -0.47
N THR A 125 17.17 -1.36 0.61
CA THR A 125 17.28 -2.83 0.50
C THR A 125 16.05 -3.41 -0.21
N GLY A 126 14.85 -2.93 0.09
CA GLY A 126 13.61 -3.34 -0.56
C GLY A 126 13.59 -3.03 -2.06
N GLU A 127 14.08 -1.86 -2.46
CA GLU A 127 14.17 -1.46 -3.87
C GLU A 127 15.22 -2.31 -4.62
N LEU A 128 16.36 -2.60 -3.98
CA LEU A 128 17.37 -3.50 -4.53
C LEU A 128 16.81 -4.88 -4.82
N MET A 129 15.94 -5.46 -3.98
CA MET A 129 15.40 -6.83 -4.21
C MET A 129 13.92 -6.88 -4.60
N THR A 130 13.37 -5.78 -5.13
CA THR A 130 11.93 -5.65 -5.38
C THR A 130 11.35 -6.72 -6.31
N LEU A 131 10.11 -7.13 -6.06
CA LEU A 131 9.33 -7.99 -6.97
C LEU A 131 8.62 -7.18 -8.07
N GLU A 132 8.47 -5.87 -7.87
CA GLU A 132 7.77 -4.96 -8.78
C GLU A 132 8.72 -4.48 -9.88
N THR A 133 9.38 -5.40 -10.58
CA THR A 133 10.50 -5.09 -11.49
C THR A 133 10.17 -4.18 -12.66
N ARG A 134 8.89 -3.93 -12.96
CA ARG A 134 8.44 -2.97 -13.99
C ARG A 134 8.08 -1.58 -13.44
N GLN A 135 7.88 -1.47 -12.12
CA GLN A 135 7.53 -0.23 -11.43
C GLN A 135 8.63 0.22 -10.47
N SER A 136 9.73 -0.53 -10.39
CA SER A 136 10.96 -0.15 -9.71
C SER A 136 11.68 0.97 -10.46
N LEU A 137 12.53 1.71 -9.76
CA LEU A 137 13.35 2.77 -10.32
C LEU A 137 14.24 2.22 -11.45
N GLU A 138 14.84 1.05 -11.24
CA GLU A 138 15.62 0.39 -12.29
C GLU A 138 14.77 -0.10 -13.46
N GLY A 139 13.58 -0.65 -13.18
CA GLY A 139 12.65 -1.12 -14.21
C GLY A 139 12.05 -0.01 -15.07
N LEU A 140 12.01 1.20 -14.51
CA LEU A 140 11.55 2.41 -15.18
C LEU A 140 12.69 3.19 -15.80
N GLY A 141 13.96 2.86 -15.56
CA GLY A 141 15.10 3.58 -16.13
C GLY A 141 15.48 4.85 -15.38
N LEU A 142 15.08 4.97 -14.10
CA LEU A 142 15.40 6.11 -13.23
C LEU A 142 16.63 5.85 -12.34
N MET A 143 17.04 4.59 -12.20
CA MET A 143 18.22 4.20 -11.43
C MET A 143 18.94 3.06 -12.12
N ARG A 144 20.23 3.22 -12.41
CA ARG A 144 21.07 2.10 -12.86
C ARG A 144 21.75 1.48 -11.65
N ILE A 145 21.66 0.15 -11.52
CA ILE A 145 22.35 -0.62 -10.47
C ILE A 145 23.38 -1.50 -11.18
N GLY A 146 24.66 -1.30 -10.87
CA GLY A 146 25.76 -2.05 -11.47
C GLY A 146 26.72 -2.64 -10.44
N LEU A 147 27.55 -3.58 -10.89
CA LEU A 147 28.74 -4.01 -10.19
C LEU A 147 29.80 -2.90 -10.23
N ASN A 148 30.47 -2.67 -9.10
CA ASN A 148 31.59 -1.74 -9.04
C ASN A 148 32.76 -2.24 -9.90
N GLN A 149 33.04 -1.55 -11.00
CA GLN A 149 34.10 -1.94 -11.94
C GLN A 149 35.51 -1.77 -11.38
N ARG A 150 35.68 -1.08 -10.25
CA ARG A 150 36.97 -1.00 -9.54
C ARG A 150 37.35 -2.32 -8.84
N ALA A 151 36.43 -3.29 -8.78
CA ALA A 151 36.77 -4.63 -8.32
C ALA A 151 37.75 -5.30 -9.30
N PRO A 152 38.74 -6.08 -8.81
CA PRO A 152 39.77 -6.70 -9.65
C PRO A 152 39.21 -7.92 -10.40
N ILE A 153 38.25 -7.70 -11.30
CA ILE A 153 37.57 -8.74 -12.06
C ILE A 153 38.35 -9.05 -13.34
N GLN A 154 38.75 -10.30 -13.50
CA GLN A 154 39.41 -10.75 -14.74
C GLN A 154 38.38 -11.25 -15.76
N LEU A 155 38.14 -10.46 -16.80
CA LEU A 155 37.17 -10.77 -17.87
C LEU A 155 37.77 -11.55 -19.06
N ARG A 156 39.03 -11.99 -18.97
CA ARG A 156 39.74 -12.72 -20.05
C ARG A 156 38.97 -13.94 -20.54
N GLY A 157 38.32 -14.67 -19.63
CA GLY A 157 37.52 -15.84 -19.98
C GLY A 157 36.29 -15.51 -20.84
N LEU A 158 35.65 -14.36 -20.60
CA LEU A 158 34.46 -13.91 -21.34
C LEU A 158 34.82 -13.23 -22.66
N THR A 159 35.90 -12.43 -22.66
CA THR A 159 36.42 -11.81 -23.88
C THR A 159 36.94 -12.85 -24.88
N ALA A 160 37.54 -13.95 -24.40
CA ALA A 160 37.91 -15.09 -25.23
C ALA A 160 36.70 -15.83 -25.87
N LEU A 161 35.46 -15.58 -25.42
CA LEU A 161 34.24 -16.07 -26.08
C LEU A 161 33.80 -15.19 -27.26
N GLY A 162 34.46 -14.06 -27.51
CA GLY A 162 34.08 -13.08 -28.53
C GLY A 162 33.16 -11.97 -28.02
N LEU A 163 33.02 -11.82 -26.70
CA LEU A 163 32.36 -10.66 -26.08
C LEU A 163 33.35 -9.49 -25.96
N THR A 164 32.87 -8.26 -26.11
CA THR A 164 33.66 -7.09 -25.71
C THR A 164 33.80 -7.02 -24.18
N GLU A 165 34.68 -6.17 -23.68
CA GLU A 165 34.80 -5.93 -22.23
C GLU A 165 33.50 -5.37 -21.64
N GLU A 166 32.86 -4.45 -22.35
CA GLU A 166 31.54 -3.89 -21.99
C GLU A 166 30.45 -4.97 -21.96
N GLU A 167 30.38 -5.83 -22.98
CA GLU A 167 29.43 -6.94 -23.01
C GLU A 167 29.70 -7.97 -21.91
N SER A 168 30.98 -8.18 -21.56
CA SER A 168 31.36 -9.07 -20.46
C SER A 168 30.87 -8.53 -19.12
N TRP A 169 31.00 -7.22 -18.88
CA TRP A 169 30.42 -6.56 -17.72
C TRP A 169 28.89 -6.58 -17.75
N ALA A 170 28.26 -6.31 -18.90
CA ALA A 170 26.82 -6.35 -19.06
C ALA A 170 26.26 -7.74 -18.74
N LEU A 171 26.95 -8.80 -19.20
CA LEU A 171 26.59 -10.18 -18.88
C LEU A 171 26.63 -10.45 -17.37
N LEU A 172 27.73 -10.08 -16.69
CA LEU A 172 27.85 -10.27 -15.24
C LEU A 172 26.77 -9.49 -14.48
N ASN A 173 26.49 -8.25 -14.88
CA ASN A 173 25.45 -7.42 -14.29
C ASN A 173 24.06 -8.05 -14.42
N GLU A 174 23.69 -8.54 -15.62
CA GLU A 174 22.41 -9.23 -15.82
C GLU A 174 22.30 -10.52 -14.99
N LEU A 175 23.37 -11.31 -14.92
CA LEU A 175 23.39 -12.53 -14.11
C LEU A 175 23.23 -12.21 -12.61
N VAL A 176 23.96 -11.23 -12.09
CA VAL A 176 23.86 -10.77 -10.69
C VAL A 176 22.48 -10.15 -10.40
N LYS A 177 21.91 -9.39 -11.35
CA LYS A 177 20.55 -8.87 -11.26
C LYS A 177 19.52 -9.97 -11.07
N THR A 178 19.65 -11.11 -11.75
CA THR A 178 18.74 -12.25 -11.53
C THR A 178 18.80 -12.79 -10.10
N VAL A 179 19.98 -12.81 -9.47
CA VAL A 179 20.19 -13.26 -8.09
C VAL A 179 19.60 -12.25 -7.11
N ARG A 180 19.84 -10.96 -7.33
CA ARG A 180 19.27 -9.85 -6.55
C ARG A 180 17.74 -9.86 -6.60
N HIS A 181 17.13 -10.04 -7.77
CA HIS A 181 15.67 -10.20 -7.92
C HIS A 181 15.12 -11.50 -7.29
N GLN A 182 15.97 -12.47 -6.95
CA GLN A 182 15.57 -13.62 -6.13
C GLN A 182 15.72 -13.37 -4.63
N GLY A 183 16.28 -12.22 -4.22
CA GLY A 183 16.49 -11.81 -2.83
C GLY A 183 17.85 -12.21 -2.25
N ALA A 184 18.74 -12.80 -3.04
CA ALA A 184 20.05 -13.29 -2.58
C ALA A 184 21.13 -12.19 -2.59
N ILE A 185 20.86 -11.11 -1.85
CA ILE A 185 21.74 -9.96 -1.65
C ILE A 185 21.80 -9.63 -0.16
N THR A 186 22.95 -9.19 0.35
CA THR A 186 23.09 -8.73 1.73
C THR A 186 22.24 -7.47 1.95
N ALA A 187 21.71 -7.31 3.16
CA ALA A 187 20.97 -6.10 3.52
C ALA A 187 21.91 -5.04 4.10
N LEU A 188 21.51 -3.77 4.01
CA LEU A 188 22.13 -2.68 4.76
C LEU A 188 21.99 -2.91 6.29
N GLU A 189 22.76 -2.16 7.08
CA GLU A 189 22.74 -2.28 8.53
C GLU A 189 21.33 -2.07 9.11
N ARG A 190 21.04 -2.81 10.19
CA ARG A 190 19.80 -2.72 10.98
C ARG A 190 18.51 -3.11 10.25
N VAL A 191 18.57 -3.55 9.00
CA VAL A 191 17.39 -4.03 8.26
C VAL A 191 16.80 -5.29 8.89
N ASP A 192 15.52 -5.23 9.27
CA ASP A 192 14.76 -6.43 9.62
C ASP A 192 14.09 -7.01 8.37
N ILE A 193 14.70 -8.05 7.81
CA ILE A 193 14.17 -8.74 6.63
C ILE A 193 12.79 -9.38 6.86
N LYS A 194 12.35 -9.54 8.12
CA LYS A 194 11.03 -10.11 8.45
C LYS A 194 9.91 -9.07 8.41
N ASN A 195 10.25 -7.78 8.30
CA ASN A 195 9.29 -6.68 8.16
C ASN A 195 8.30 -6.95 7.01
N GLU A 196 7.02 -6.59 7.17
CA GLU A 196 5.96 -6.73 6.15
C GLU A 196 6.36 -6.11 4.81
N ARG A 197 7.22 -5.08 4.79
CA ARG A 197 7.75 -4.46 3.57
C ARG A 197 8.34 -5.48 2.59
N PHE A 198 9.04 -6.49 3.09
CA PHE A 198 9.70 -7.50 2.27
C PHE A 198 8.74 -8.61 1.78
N ALA A 199 7.43 -8.47 2.05
CA ALA A 199 6.46 -9.52 1.76
C ALA A 199 6.27 -9.64 0.24
N PRO A 200 6.03 -10.87 -0.26
CA PRO A 200 5.85 -12.13 0.45
C PRO A 200 7.15 -12.88 0.77
N ARG A 201 8.35 -12.30 0.59
CA ARG A 201 9.60 -13.03 0.85
C ARG A 201 9.89 -13.15 2.34
N ASN A 202 9.91 -12.03 3.08
CA ASN A 202 10.15 -11.90 4.53
C ASN A 202 11.23 -12.85 5.11
N THR A 203 12.29 -13.11 4.34
CA THR A 203 13.27 -14.14 4.67
C THR A 203 14.60 -13.87 3.97
N ARG A 204 15.69 -14.39 4.55
CA ARG A 204 17.02 -14.31 3.93
C ARG A 204 17.14 -15.39 2.88
N VAL A 205 17.24 -14.98 1.62
CA VAL A 205 17.55 -15.88 0.52
C VAL A 205 19.06 -15.93 0.37
N ARG A 206 19.61 -17.14 0.25
CA ARG A 206 21.04 -17.39 0.06
C ARG A 206 21.24 -18.20 -1.21
N MET A 207 22.48 -18.30 -1.69
CA MET A 207 22.79 -19.07 -2.90
C MET A 207 24.01 -19.96 -2.75
N ARG A 208 24.09 -20.97 -3.61
CA ARG A 208 25.28 -21.82 -3.83
C ARG A 208 25.60 -21.85 -5.32
N SER A 209 26.82 -22.24 -5.69
CA SER A 209 27.15 -22.52 -7.10
C SER A 209 26.16 -23.55 -7.68
N THR A 210 26.00 -24.68 -6.99
CA THR A 210 25.06 -25.76 -7.34
C THR A 210 24.27 -26.24 -6.12
N GLY A 211 23.13 -26.89 -6.34
CA GLY A 211 22.31 -27.46 -5.27
C GLY A 211 21.40 -26.45 -4.57
N SER A 212 20.16 -26.33 -5.03
CA SER A 212 19.15 -25.50 -4.37
C SER A 212 18.48 -26.23 -3.21
N ASN A 213 18.05 -25.50 -2.17
CA ASN A 213 17.23 -26.04 -1.08
C ASN A 213 16.08 -25.07 -0.76
N ARG A 214 14.87 -25.39 -1.26
CA ARG A 214 13.69 -24.53 -1.10
C ARG A 214 13.27 -24.36 0.35
N ALA A 215 13.39 -25.40 1.19
CA ALA A 215 13.00 -25.33 2.60
C ALA A 215 13.87 -24.34 3.39
N LYS A 216 15.15 -24.22 3.01
CA LYS A 216 16.12 -23.31 3.64
C LYS A 216 16.32 -21.98 2.90
N GLN A 217 15.48 -21.70 1.89
CA GLN A 217 15.54 -20.49 1.05
C GLN A 217 16.90 -20.33 0.35
N ILE A 218 17.42 -21.44 -0.17
CA ILE A 218 18.68 -21.48 -0.92
C ILE A 218 18.39 -21.71 -2.40
N ILE A 219 18.77 -20.74 -3.22
CA ILE A 219 18.77 -20.86 -4.67
C ILE A 219 20.11 -21.40 -5.17
N SER A 220 20.17 -21.88 -6.40
CA SER A 220 21.43 -22.27 -7.03
C SER A 220 21.77 -21.34 -8.20
N TRP A 221 23.02 -20.95 -8.31
CA TRP A 221 23.54 -20.18 -9.44
C TRP A 221 23.39 -20.97 -10.74
N SER A 222 23.94 -22.18 -10.76
CA SER A 222 23.77 -23.21 -11.78
C SER A 222 22.73 -24.24 -11.31
N PRO A 223 21.83 -24.70 -12.19
CA PRO A 223 20.86 -25.73 -11.84
C PRO A 223 21.56 -27.08 -11.57
N SER A 224 21.03 -27.87 -10.64
CA SER A 224 21.55 -29.20 -10.30
C SER A 224 20.52 -30.28 -10.64
N GLY A 225 20.93 -31.29 -11.40
CA GLY A 225 20.08 -32.42 -11.82
C GLY A 225 19.77 -32.43 -13.32
N THR A 226 19.64 -33.62 -13.90
CA THR A 226 19.37 -33.83 -15.32
C THR A 226 18.04 -33.19 -15.74
N GLY A 227 18.05 -32.40 -16.81
CA GLY A 227 16.85 -31.73 -17.33
C GLY A 227 16.37 -30.49 -16.54
N THR A 228 17.09 -30.07 -15.51
CA THR A 228 16.74 -28.86 -14.75
C THR A 228 17.31 -27.59 -15.41
N THR A 229 16.63 -26.46 -15.27
CA THR A 229 17.06 -25.17 -15.83
C THR A 229 16.62 -24.00 -14.96
N ASN A 230 17.25 -22.84 -15.14
CA ASN A 230 16.85 -21.59 -14.51
C ASN A 230 16.92 -20.42 -15.52
N GLY A 231 16.51 -19.23 -15.08
CA GLY A 231 16.50 -18.04 -15.94
C GLY A 231 17.89 -17.68 -16.48
N ARG A 232 18.95 -17.86 -15.68
CA ARG A 232 20.34 -17.56 -16.05
C ARG A 232 20.83 -18.46 -17.19
N VAL A 233 20.61 -19.76 -17.07
CA VAL A 233 20.95 -20.73 -18.13
C VAL A 233 20.20 -20.40 -19.43
N THR A 234 18.91 -20.10 -19.33
CA THR A 234 18.11 -19.78 -20.52
C THR A 234 18.58 -18.49 -21.20
N PHE A 235 18.91 -17.46 -20.42
CA PHE A 235 19.49 -16.23 -20.94
C PHE A 235 20.85 -16.47 -21.62
N LEU A 236 21.74 -17.21 -20.97
CA LEU A 236 23.07 -17.51 -21.52
C LEU A 236 23.01 -18.34 -22.80
N ARG A 237 22.08 -19.29 -22.91
CA ARG A 237 21.90 -20.05 -24.16
C ARG A 237 21.59 -19.11 -25.34
N LYS A 238 20.74 -18.10 -25.12
CA LYS A 238 20.44 -17.09 -26.15
C LYS A 238 21.65 -16.22 -26.50
N VAL A 239 22.46 -15.85 -25.50
CA VAL A 239 23.70 -15.09 -25.73
C VAL A 239 24.71 -15.93 -26.51
N LEU A 240 24.88 -17.20 -26.15
CA LEU A 240 25.80 -18.13 -26.81
C LEU A 240 25.40 -18.41 -28.25
N GLU A 241 24.10 -18.56 -28.51
CA GLU A 241 23.54 -18.64 -29.86
C GLU A 241 23.85 -17.37 -30.68
N ALA A 242 23.66 -16.18 -30.09
CA ALA A 242 23.93 -14.91 -30.77
C ALA A 242 25.42 -14.68 -31.11
N ILE A 243 26.35 -15.28 -30.35
CA ILE A 243 27.80 -15.23 -30.64
C ILE A 243 28.33 -16.47 -31.36
N ASN A 244 27.45 -17.42 -31.75
CA ASN A 244 27.82 -18.69 -32.38
C ASN A 244 28.88 -19.50 -31.59
N SER A 245 28.80 -19.48 -30.26
CA SER A 245 29.74 -20.23 -29.42
C SER A 245 29.29 -21.69 -29.22
N PRO A 246 30.17 -22.69 -29.39
CA PRO A 246 29.83 -24.10 -29.18
C PRO A 246 29.83 -24.52 -27.70
N LYS A 247 30.26 -23.64 -26.78
CA LYS A 247 30.34 -23.94 -25.34
C LYS A 247 28.97 -24.06 -24.69
N SER A 248 28.89 -24.83 -23.61
CA SER A 248 27.65 -24.97 -22.83
C SER A 248 27.41 -23.76 -21.92
N ALA A 249 26.13 -23.42 -21.69
CA ALA A 249 25.76 -22.31 -20.79
C ALA A 249 26.19 -22.60 -19.35
N GLU A 250 26.18 -23.86 -18.96
CA GLU A 250 26.58 -24.37 -17.65
C GLU A 250 28.08 -24.16 -17.39
N GLU A 251 28.94 -24.42 -18.39
CA GLU A 251 30.38 -24.11 -18.31
C GLU A 251 30.62 -22.61 -18.11
N ILE A 252 29.91 -21.76 -18.85
CA ILE A 252 30.05 -20.31 -18.74
C ILE A 252 29.56 -19.82 -17.38
N LEU A 253 28.44 -20.34 -16.87
CA LEU A 253 27.97 -20.00 -15.53
C LEU A 253 28.97 -20.37 -14.45
N GLU A 254 29.57 -21.55 -14.51
CA GLU A 254 30.59 -21.96 -13.56
C GLU A 254 31.82 -21.04 -13.61
N GLY A 255 32.22 -20.61 -14.82
CA GLY A 255 33.24 -19.58 -15.00
C GLY A 255 32.86 -18.25 -14.36
N CYS A 256 31.65 -17.75 -14.63
CA CYS A 256 31.14 -16.51 -14.03
C CYS A 256 31.05 -16.59 -12.50
N TRP A 257 30.67 -17.75 -11.95
CA TRP A 257 30.66 -17.98 -10.50
C TRP A 257 32.05 -17.79 -9.89
N LYS A 258 33.06 -18.44 -10.46
CA LYS A 258 34.46 -18.32 -10.00
C LYS A 258 34.97 -16.89 -10.09
N ILE A 259 34.59 -16.16 -11.14
CA ILE A 259 34.93 -14.75 -11.31
C ILE A 259 34.34 -13.90 -10.17
N ILE A 260 33.04 -14.01 -9.91
CA ILE A 260 32.38 -13.18 -8.87
C ILE A 260 32.81 -13.58 -7.45
N GLU A 261 33.09 -14.87 -7.22
CA GLU A 261 33.58 -15.37 -5.93
C GLU A 261 35.02 -14.88 -5.66
N SER A 262 35.94 -15.07 -6.60
CA SER A 262 37.34 -14.62 -6.45
C SER A 262 37.51 -13.11 -6.39
N ALA A 263 36.61 -12.35 -7.03
CA ALA A 263 36.57 -10.90 -6.94
C ALA A 263 36.02 -10.37 -5.59
N GLY A 264 35.54 -11.24 -4.71
CA GLY A 264 34.95 -10.85 -3.42
C GLY A 264 33.61 -10.12 -3.56
N LEU A 265 32.86 -10.39 -4.64
CA LEU A 265 31.50 -9.86 -4.84
C LEU A 265 30.46 -10.60 -4.00
N LEU A 266 30.84 -11.76 -3.45
CA LEU A 266 29.98 -12.62 -2.67
C LEU A 266 30.40 -12.61 -1.20
N MET A 267 29.43 -12.46 -0.31
CA MET A 267 29.60 -12.65 1.12
C MET A 267 29.24 -14.10 1.47
N GLY A 268 30.25 -14.87 1.87
CA GLY A 268 30.09 -16.27 2.26
C GLY A 268 29.84 -16.47 3.76
N GLU A 269 28.93 -17.38 4.09
CA GLU A 269 28.66 -17.86 5.45
C GLU A 269 28.76 -19.40 5.46
N SER A 270 29.32 -19.97 6.54
CA SER A 270 29.36 -21.42 6.72
C SER A 270 28.02 -21.96 7.23
N ASP A 271 27.32 -22.79 6.45
CA ASP A 271 26.08 -23.45 6.91
C ASP A 271 26.39 -24.86 7.44
N ARG A 272 26.55 -24.98 8.77
CA ARG A 272 26.86 -26.25 9.44
C ARG A 272 25.84 -27.35 9.16
N ALA A 273 24.58 -27.00 8.88
CA ALA A 273 23.49 -27.95 8.69
C ALA A 273 23.35 -28.44 7.23
N LEU A 274 24.11 -27.90 6.29
CA LEU A 274 24.12 -28.33 4.89
C LEU A 274 25.48 -28.84 4.41
N GLY A 275 26.55 -28.57 5.18
CA GLY A 275 27.91 -28.78 4.74
C GLY A 275 28.29 -27.77 3.65
N GLY A 276 29.31 -26.95 3.89
CA GLY A 276 29.83 -25.98 2.93
C GLY A 276 29.24 -24.57 3.04
N GLN A 277 29.75 -23.68 2.17
CA GLN A 277 29.43 -22.26 2.19
C GLN A 277 28.13 -21.95 1.45
N VAL A 278 27.45 -20.91 1.91
CA VAL A 278 26.31 -20.26 1.25
C VAL A 278 26.64 -18.79 1.09
N PHE A 279 26.16 -18.18 0.01
CA PHE A 279 26.56 -16.85 -0.40
C PHE A 279 25.37 -15.92 -0.58
N GLN A 280 25.62 -14.63 -0.43
CA GLN A 280 24.75 -13.56 -0.92
C GLN A 280 25.61 -12.57 -1.71
N VAL A 281 25.03 -11.90 -2.70
CA VAL A 281 25.71 -10.77 -3.35
C VAL A 281 25.93 -9.68 -2.31
N ASP A 282 27.15 -9.17 -2.20
CA ASP A 282 27.47 -8.10 -1.26
C ASP A 282 26.99 -6.75 -1.80
N HIS A 283 26.02 -6.11 -1.14
CA HIS A 283 25.52 -4.78 -1.52
C HIS A 283 26.64 -3.72 -1.52
N SER A 284 27.72 -3.90 -0.76
CA SER A 284 28.86 -2.96 -0.73
C SER A 284 29.65 -2.93 -2.05
N LYS A 285 29.46 -3.95 -2.89
CA LYS A 285 30.10 -4.09 -4.20
C LYS A 285 29.21 -3.62 -5.35
N LEU A 286 28.02 -3.13 -5.03
CA LEU A 286 27.12 -2.50 -5.99
C LEU A 286 27.29 -0.99 -5.97
N VAL A 287 27.14 -0.41 -7.14
CA VAL A 287 27.09 1.03 -7.36
C VAL A 287 25.76 1.40 -8.01
N VAL A 288 25.32 2.61 -7.74
CA VAL A 288 24.09 3.19 -8.29
C VAL A 288 24.40 4.52 -8.94
N SER A 289 23.63 4.86 -9.97
CA SER A 289 23.77 6.11 -10.73
C SER A 289 22.39 6.59 -11.18
N GLU A 290 22.27 7.89 -11.45
CA GLU A 290 21.04 8.44 -12.02
C GLU A 290 20.75 7.78 -13.37
N GLY A 291 19.53 7.29 -13.53
CA GLY A 291 19.17 6.56 -14.74
C GLY A 291 19.16 7.45 -15.99
N ILE A 292 18.90 8.74 -15.87
CA ILE A 292 18.75 9.61 -17.06
C ILE A 292 20.06 9.78 -17.85
N ASP A 293 21.20 9.62 -17.18
CA ASP A 293 22.54 9.71 -17.78
C ASP A 293 23.05 8.37 -18.34
N CYS A 294 22.20 7.34 -18.32
CA CYS A 294 22.58 5.98 -18.72
C CYS A 294 22.00 5.61 -20.09
N ASP A 295 22.73 4.76 -20.82
CA ASP A 295 22.24 4.14 -22.04
C ASP A 295 21.23 3.03 -21.74
N TRP A 296 19.97 3.26 -22.07
CA TRP A 296 18.89 2.29 -21.87
C TRP A 296 18.53 1.54 -23.15
N HIS A 297 18.11 0.30 -22.94
CA HIS A 297 17.66 -0.58 -24.00
C HIS A 297 16.30 -1.17 -23.65
N GLN A 298 15.34 -1.09 -24.57
CA GLN A 298 14.00 -1.66 -24.41
C GLN A 298 13.81 -2.84 -25.38
N CYS A 299 13.30 -3.96 -24.86
CA CYS A 299 12.91 -5.09 -25.69
C CYS A 299 11.66 -4.76 -26.52
N ASP A 300 11.72 -4.96 -27.83
CA ASP A 300 10.61 -4.71 -28.75
C ASP A 300 9.36 -5.59 -28.51
N THR A 301 9.55 -6.74 -27.88
CA THR A 301 8.50 -7.74 -27.65
C THR A 301 7.94 -7.65 -26.23
N CYS A 302 8.79 -7.84 -25.21
CA CYS A 302 8.32 -7.89 -23.82
C CYS A 302 8.37 -6.54 -23.09
N ARG A 303 8.90 -5.49 -23.73
CA ARG A 303 9.07 -4.13 -23.18
C ARG A 303 9.90 -4.07 -21.89
N LEU A 304 10.71 -5.10 -21.61
CA LEU A 304 11.70 -5.04 -20.56
C LEU A 304 12.71 -3.94 -20.89
N LEU A 305 13.00 -3.11 -19.90
CA LEU A 305 13.99 -2.05 -19.94
C LEU A 305 15.22 -2.48 -19.15
N THR A 306 16.42 -2.28 -19.70
CA THR A 306 17.68 -2.56 -19.01
C THR A 306 18.80 -1.64 -19.50
N ALA A 307 19.77 -1.36 -18.62
CA ALA A 307 20.98 -0.63 -18.93
C ALA A 307 22.11 -1.55 -19.44
N PHE A 308 21.90 -2.87 -19.45
CA PHE A 308 22.91 -3.85 -19.82
C PHE A 308 22.44 -4.68 -21.01
N THR A 309 23.20 -4.63 -22.11
CA THR A 309 22.91 -5.38 -23.33
C THR A 309 24.10 -6.28 -23.69
N VAL A 310 23.79 -7.49 -24.17
CA VAL A 310 24.78 -8.41 -24.73
C VAL A 310 24.23 -8.87 -26.07
N ARG A 311 24.86 -8.47 -27.18
CA ARG A 311 24.37 -8.75 -28.54
C ARG A 311 22.87 -8.48 -28.74
N ASN A 312 22.31 -7.45 -28.10
CA ASN A 312 20.88 -7.11 -28.15
C ASN A 312 19.93 -8.24 -27.68
N VAL A 313 20.44 -9.21 -26.93
CA VAL A 313 19.64 -10.33 -26.44
C VAL A 313 18.83 -9.91 -25.21
N CYS A 314 17.51 -10.08 -25.27
CA CYS A 314 16.65 -9.79 -24.13
C CYS A 314 16.92 -10.73 -22.92
N PRO A 315 17.14 -10.21 -21.69
CA PRO A 315 17.44 -11.03 -20.50
C PRO A 315 16.23 -11.81 -19.96
N ASN A 316 15.00 -11.42 -20.34
CA ASN A 316 13.82 -12.21 -20.01
C ASN A 316 13.88 -13.58 -20.70
N SER A 317 14.00 -14.64 -19.91
CA SER A 317 14.25 -16.02 -20.35
C SER A 317 13.21 -16.57 -21.33
N ARG A 318 11.95 -16.13 -21.24
CA ARG A 318 10.86 -16.61 -22.12
C ARG A 318 10.61 -15.72 -23.33
N CYS A 319 11.34 -14.61 -23.46
CA CYS A 319 11.15 -13.65 -24.55
C CYS A 319 12.12 -13.95 -25.69
N THR A 320 11.63 -13.94 -26.92
CA THR A 320 12.44 -14.07 -28.16
C THR A 320 12.75 -12.73 -28.83
N GLY A 321 12.25 -11.62 -28.28
CA GLY A 321 12.49 -10.28 -28.80
C GLY A 321 13.92 -9.78 -28.59
N GLN A 322 14.22 -8.66 -29.26
CA GLN A 322 15.54 -8.03 -29.24
C GLN A 322 15.49 -6.70 -28.48
N LEU A 323 16.61 -6.38 -27.83
CA LEU A 323 16.84 -5.08 -27.20
C LEU A 323 17.17 -4.04 -28.27
N LYS A 324 16.54 -2.88 -28.16
CA LYS A 324 16.83 -1.70 -28.99
C LYS A 324 17.18 -0.54 -28.08
N SER A 325 18.05 0.34 -28.53
CA SER A 325 18.32 1.60 -27.83
C SER A 325 16.99 2.33 -27.56
N TYR A 326 16.87 2.89 -26.36
CA TYR A 326 15.66 3.51 -25.86
C TYR A 326 16.02 4.74 -25.04
N GLU A 327 15.60 5.91 -25.50
CA GLU A 327 15.74 7.14 -24.74
C GLU A 327 14.61 7.27 -23.71
N ILE A 328 14.97 7.60 -22.47
CA ILE A 328 14.00 7.89 -21.42
C ILE A 328 13.36 9.26 -21.75
N PRO A 329 12.04 9.36 -21.99
CA PRO A 329 11.40 10.64 -22.25
C PRO A 329 11.47 11.56 -21.03
N SER A 330 11.47 12.87 -21.27
CA SER A 330 11.35 13.85 -20.20
C SER A 330 9.99 13.71 -19.49
N PRO A 331 9.87 14.10 -18.20
CA PRO A 331 8.61 13.97 -17.47
C PRO A 331 7.39 14.61 -18.15
N ALA A 332 7.59 15.67 -18.93
CA ALA A 332 6.53 16.36 -19.66
C ALA A 332 6.02 15.58 -20.90
N ALA A 333 6.86 14.74 -21.50
CA ALA A 333 6.55 13.95 -22.70
C ALA A 333 6.30 12.46 -22.38
N ASP A 334 6.59 12.01 -21.16
CA ASP A 334 6.42 10.62 -20.78
C ASP A 334 4.96 10.27 -20.47
N THR A 335 4.52 9.13 -20.97
CA THR A 335 3.18 8.58 -20.74
C THR A 335 3.15 7.56 -19.60
N ASN A 336 4.32 7.16 -19.09
CA ASN A 336 4.43 6.23 -17.98
C ASN A 336 4.16 6.95 -16.64
N HIS A 337 2.96 6.72 -16.10
CA HIS A 337 2.51 7.29 -14.83
C HIS A 337 3.55 7.21 -13.70
N TYR A 338 4.11 6.02 -13.43
CA TYR A 338 5.04 5.85 -12.32
C TYR A 338 6.36 6.58 -12.55
N ARG A 339 6.87 6.56 -13.78
CA ARG A 339 8.11 7.27 -14.12
C ARG A 339 7.95 8.77 -13.92
N VAL A 340 6.82 9.33 -14.33
CA VAL A 340 6.52 10.75 -14.13
C VAL A 340 6.35 11.08 -12.65
N VAL A 341 5.52 10.31 -11.94
CA VAL A 341 5.20 10.58 -10.52
C VAL A 341 6.45 10.54 -9.64
N TYR A 342 7.33 9.54 -9.78
CA TYR A 342 8.54 9.47 -8.97
C TYR A 342 9.51 10.64 -9.21
N GLN A 343 9.38 11.36 -10.33
CA GLN A 343 10.22 12.52 -10.64
C GLN A 343 9.58 13.86 -10.29
N THR A 344 8.25 13.94 -10.16
CA THR A 344 7.51 15.21 -10.19
C THR A 344 6.50 15.39 -9.05
N MET A 345 6.21 14.35 -8.26
CA MET A 345 5.35 14.51 -7.09
C MET A 345 5.98 15.47 -6.07
N ALA A 346 5.14 16.17 -5.34
CA ALA A 346 5.53 17.03 -4.23
C ALA A 346 5.94 16.21 -3.00
N ASP A 347 6.88 16.78 -2.26
CA ASP A 347 7.38 16.33 -0.95
C ASP A 347 6.34 16.51 0.15
N ALA A 348 5.25 15.76 0.04
CA ALA A 348 4.10 15.84 0.93
C ALA A 348 3.80 14.44 1.50
N PRO A 349 4.29 14.12 2.71
CA PRO A 349 3.92 12.88 3.40
C PRO A 349 2.40 12.76 3.55
N LEU A 350 1.90 11.53 3.48
CA LEU A 350 0.49 11.21 3.63
C LEU A 350 0.36 10.13 4.69
N SER A 351 -0.55 10.33 5.64
CA SER A 351 -0.95 9.35 6.63
C SER A 351 -2.45 9.14 6.53
N ALA A 352 -2.85 7.92 6.15
CA ALA A 352 -4.26 7.57 5.98
C ALA A 352 -4.75 6.61 7.07
N ARG A 353 -5.86 6.99 7.74
CA ARG A 353 -6.57 6.12 8.69
C ARG A 353 -8.01 5.90 8.26
N GLU A 354 -8.56 4.76 8.63
CA GLU A 354 -9.99 4.53 8.46
C GLU A 354 -10.79 5.14 9.62
N HIS A 355 -11.99 5.62 9.32
CA HIS A 355 -12.96 5.99 10.33
C HIS A 355 -14.31 5.36 9.97
N THR A 356 -14.58 4.21 10.56
CA THR A 356 -15.81 3.43 10.35
C THR A 356 -16.46 3.12 11.70
N ALA A 357 -17.73 2.73 11.68
CA ALA A 357 -18.44 2.30 12.89
C ALA A 357 -17.98 0.92 13.42
N GLN A 358 -16.85 0.41 12.93
CA GLN A 358 -16.23 -0.83 13.42
C GLN A 358 -15.27 -0.57 14.59
N TRP A 359 -14.80 0.67 14.75
CA TRP A 359 -14.00 1.07 15.89
C TRP A 359 -14.86 1.24 17.15
N ASN A 360 -14.24 1.00 18.30
CA ASN A 360 -14.81 1.42 19.58
C ASN A 360 -14.75 2.96 19.70
N ALA A 361 -15.47 3.52 20.67
CA ALA A 361 -15.59 4.97 20.84
C ALA A 361 -14.24 5.65 21.18
N GLU A 362 -13.36 4.96 21.90
CA GLU A 362 -12.05 5.47 22.33
C GLU A 362 -11.11 5.62 21.13
N GLU A 363 -10.98 4.57 20.31
CA GLU A 363 -10.17 4.56 19.08
C GLU A 363 -10.69 5.55 18.04
N ALA A 364 -12.01 5.61 17.83
CA ALA A 364 -12.62 6.60 16.94
C ALA A 364 -12.28 8.03 17.38
N ALA A 365 -12.39 8.32 18.68
CA ALA A 365 -12.02 9.63 19.23
C ALA A 365 -10.52 9.91 19.12
N HIS A 366 -9.66 8.90 19.28
CA HIS A 366 -8.23 9.03 19.10
C HIS A 366 -7.86 9.37 17.64
N ILE A 367 -8.35 8.60 16.67
CA ILE A 367 -8.14 8.85 15.24
C ILE A 367 -8.64 10.24 14.83
N GLN A 368 -9.80 10.65 15.36
CA GLN A 368 -10.33 11.99 15.12
C GLN A 368 -9.40 13.08 15.67
N ARG A 369 -8.88 12.93 16.91
CA ARG A 369 -7.92 13.89 17.48
C ARG A 369 -6.64 13.99 16.64
N GLU A 370 -6.13 12.86 16.17
CA GLU A 370 -4.93 12.80 15.32
C GLU A 370 -5.16 13.45 13.95
N PHE A 371 -6.38 13.37 13.41
CA PHE A 371 -6.76 14.08 12.19
C PHE A 371 -6.89 15.59 12.40
N ILE A 372 -7.49 16.01 13.52
CA ILE A 372 -7.62 17.42 13.87
C ILE A 372 -6.23 18.05 14.09
N SER A 373 -5.34 17.35 14.81
CA SER A 373 -3.96 17.80 15.03
C SER A 373 -3.07 17.72 13.78
N GLY A 374 -3.53 17.04 12.71
CA GLY A 374 -2.82 16.94 11.44
C GLY A 374 -1.73 15.88 11.38
N LYS A 375 -1.61 15.02 12.39
CA LYS A 375 -0.74 13.83 12.35
C LYS A 375 -1.27 12.79 11.37
N VAL A 376 -2.60 12.67 11.30
CA VAL A 376 -3.31 11.99 10.22
C VAL A 376 -3.87 13.06 9.30
N ASN A 377 -3.67 12.91 8.00
CA ASN A 377 -4.09 13.93 7.03
C ASN A 377 -5.03 13.41 5.94
N VAL A 378 -5.28 12.10 5.92
CA VAL A 378 -6.35 11.51 5.12
C VAL A 378 -7.21 10.60 5.99
N LEU A 379 -8.53 10.79 5.96
CA LEU A 379 -9.47 9.83 6.55
C LEU A 379 -10.31 9.14 5.48
N SER A 380 -10.29 7.80 5.52
CA SER A 380 -11.21 6.96 4.77
C SER A 380 -12.44 6.67 5.61
N CYS A 381 -13.54 7.37 5.31
CA CYS A 381 -14.74 7.38 6.13
C CYS A 381 -15.89 6.60 5.49
N SER A 382 -16.73 6.02 6.36
CA SER A 382 -18.09 5.60 5.98
C SER A 382 -19.11 6.72 6.26
N THR A 383 -20.38 6.39 6.52
CA THR A 383 -21.41 7.36 6.94
C THR A 383 -21.13 8.02 8.30
N THR A 384 -20.11 7.57 9.04
CA THR A 384 -19.76 8.06 10.38
C THR A 384 -19.35 9.53 10.42
N PHE A 385 -18.81 10.06 9.32
CA PHE A 385 -18.39 11.47 9.20
C PHE A 385 -19.37 12.30 8.35
N GLU A 386 -20.52 11.71 8.01
CA GLU A 386 -21.56 12.39 7.23
C GLU A 386 -22.27 13.44 8.10
N LEU A 387 -22.53 13.15 9.38
CA LEU A 387 -23.29 13.99 10.31
C LEU A 387 -22.51 14.28 11.60
N GLY A 388 -22.60 15.51 12.09
CA GLY A 388 -22.37 15.83 13.52
C GLY A 388 -20.94 15.98 14.05
N VAL A 389 -19.89 15.74 13.25
CA VAL A 389 -18.50 15.90 13.71
C VAL A 389 -17.87 17.16 13.10
N ASP A 390 -17.32 18.05 13.93
CA ASP A 390 -16.49 19.15 13.48
C ASP A 390 -15.05 18.68 13.31
N VAL A 391 -14.57 18.71 12.07
CA VAL A 391 -13.24 18.18 11.68
C VAL A 391 -12.34 19.30 11.18
N GLY A 392 -12.73 20.55 11.44
CA GLY A 392 -12.06 21.74 10.93
C GLY A 392 -12.31 21.97 9.44
N ASP A 393 -11.47 22.83 8.87
CA ASP A 393 -11.61 23.27 7.48
C ASP A 393 -10.95 22.27 6.52
N LEU A 394 -11.73 21.72 5.60
CA LEU A 394 -11.24 20.88 4.51
C LEU A 394 -11.42 21.61 3.18
N GLN A 395 -10.42 21.51 2.32
CA GLN A 395 -10.50 22.09 0.98
C GLN A 395 -11.12 21.12 -0.02
N SER A 396 -10.91 19.82 0.19
CA SER A 396 -11.34 18.80 -0.75
C SER A 396 -11.93 17.57 -0.09
N VAL A 397 -12.85 16.93 -0.81
CA VAL A 397 -13.48 15.65 -0.45
C VAL A 397 -13.47 14.73 -1.67
N VAL A 398 -13.08 13.48 -1.46
CA VAL A 398 -13.20 12.41 -2.46
C VAL A 398 -14.36 11.50 -2.08
N MET A 399 -15.21 11.15 -3.04
CA MET A 399 -16.20 10.09 -2.91
C MET A 399 -15.76 8.90 -3.77
N ARG A 400 -15.49 7.75 -3.14
CA ARG A 400 -15.02 6.53 -3.82
C ARG A 400 -16.05 5.84 -4.69
N ASN A 401 -17.31 6.17 -4.47
CA ASN A 401 -18.45 5.70 -5.20
C ASN A 401 -19.51 6.80 -5.18
N MET A 402 -20.45 6.73 -6.11
CA MET A 402 -21.59 7.63 -6.08
C MET A 402 -22.42 7.38 -4.80
N PRO A 403 -22.69 8.41 -3.97
CA PRO A 403 -23.56 8.29 -2.82
C PRO A 403 -24.97 7.78 -3.20
N PRO A 404 -25.67 7.04 -2.32
CA PRO A 404 -26.93 6.40 -2.66
C PRO A 404 -28.08 7.40 -2.84
N LYS A 405 -28.05 8.54 -2.13
CA LYS A 405 -29.05 9.61 -2.26
C LYS A 405 -28.38 10.98 -2.35
N THR A 406 -29.09 11.94 -2.94
CA THR A 406 -28.71 13.37 -3.01
C THR A 406 -28.38 13.94 -1.63
N ALA A 407 -29.17 13.63 -0.59
CA ALA A 407 -28.90 14.10 0.77
C ALA A 407 -27.52 13.66 1.27
N ASN A 408 -27.13 12.40 1.02
CA ASN A 408 -25.81 11.89 1.39
C ASN A 408 -24.70 12.63 0.64
N TYR A 409 -24.90 12.88 -0.66
CA TYR A 409 -23.96 13.63 -1.49
C TYR A 409 -23.75 15.04 -0.94
N VAL A 410 -24.82 15.80 -0.71
CA VAL A 410 -24.77 17.18 -0.22
C VAL A 410 -24.11 17.25 1.15
N GLN A 411 -24.43 16.33 2.07
CA GLN A 411 -23.83 16.31 3.41
C GLN A 411 -22.33 16.02 3.35
N ARG A 412 -21.88 15.10 2.50
CA ARG A 412 -20.47 14.77 2.32
C ARG A 412 -19.71 15.88 1.59
N ALA A 413 -20.30 16.42 0.52
CA ALA A 413 -19.74 17.53 -0.25
C ALA A 413 -19.59 18.79 0.61
N GLY A 414 -20.56 19.09 1.47
CA GLY A 414 -20.53 20.21 2.41
C GLY A 414 -19.47 20.10 3.51
N ARG A 415 -18.67 19.03 3.54
CA ARG A 415 -17.46 18.95 4.36
C ARG A 415 -16.29 19.73 3.75
N ALA A 416 -16.27 19.92 2.44
CA ALA A 416 -15.30 20.79 1.77
C ALA A 416 -15.76 22.26 1.83
N GLY A 417 -14.82 23.21 1.82
CA GLY A 417 -15.10 24.61 1.52
C GLY A 417 -15.52 25.51 2.67
N ARG A 418 -15.12 25.21 3.91
CA ARG A 418 -15.53 26.03 5.08
C ARG A 418 -14.83 27.40 5.19
N ARG A 419 -13.74 27.66 4.45
CA ARG A 419 -13.08 28.98 4.38
C ARG A 419 -13.48 29.75 3.12
N ALA A 420 -13.66 31.06 3.26
CA ALA A 420 -13.93 31.99 2.15
C ALA A 420 -12.77 32.13 1.13
N ALA A 421 -11.56 31.67 1.49
CA ALA A 421 -10.33 31.93 0.74
C ALA A 421 -9.96 30.89 -0.33
N SER A 422 -10.65 29.74 -0.42
CA SER A 422 -10.33 28.69 -1.40
C SER A 422 -11.57 27.99 -1.93
N ALA A 423 -11.62 27.73 -3.24
CA ALA A 423 -12.69 26.94 -3.85
C ALA A 423 -12.69 25.51 -3.29
N ALA A 424 -13.87 25.05 -2.88
CA ALA A 424 -14.09 23.67 -2.46
C ALA A 424 -14.07 22.74 -3.67
N LEU A 425 -13.30 21.66 -3.62
CA LEU A 425 -13.32 20.64 -4.68
C LEU A 425 -13.88 19.32 -4.16
N VAL A 426 -14.90 18.82 -4.85
CA VAL A 426 -15.50 17.52 -4.56
C VAL A 426 -15.32 16.62 -5.76
N VAL A 427 -14.60 15.52 -5.58
CA VAL A 427 -14.32 14.54 -6.65
C VAL A 427 -15.08 13.26 -6.38
N THR A 428 -15.94 12.85 -7.30
CA THR A 428 -16.71 11.61 -7.19
C THR A 428 -16.25 10.61 -8.25
N TYR A 429 -15.73 9.47 -7.80
CA TYR A 429 -15.44 8.34 -8.67
C TYR A 429 -16.71 7.49 -8.84
N ALA A 430 -17.23 7.43 -10.06
CA ALA A 430 -18.37 6.58 -10.40
C ALA A 430 -17.89 5.17 -10.75
N ASN A 431 -18.30 4.18 -9.96
CA ASN A 431 -18.03 2.78 -10.25
C ASN A 431 -18.88 2.28 -11.43
N ARG A 432 -18.61 1.06 -11.89
CA ARG A 432 -19.41 0.40 -12.93
C ARG A 432 -20.74 -0.18 -12.42
N SER A 433 -21.29 0.37 -11.34
CA SER A 433 -22.58 -0.02 -10.78
C SER A 433 -23.71 0.65 -11.59
N ALA A 434 -24.89 0.04 -11.64
CA ALA A 434 -26.02 0.62 -12.36
C ALA A 434 -26.40 2.02 -11.82
N HIS A 435 -26.36 2.17 -10.49
CA HIS A 435 -26.62 3.45 -9.81
C HIS A 435 -25.55 4.50 -10.17
N ASP A 436 -24.27 4.16 -10.01
CA ASP A 436 -23.15 5.06 -10.29
C ASP A 436 -23.15 5.52 -11.75
N LEU A 437 -23.39 4.61 -12.70
CA LEU A 437 -23.46 4.93 -14.13
C LEU A 437 -24.65 5.84 -14.48
N ALA A 438 -25.84 5.56 -13.94
CA ALA A 438 -27.01 6.41 -14.14
C ALA A 438 -26.76 7.83 -13.63
N LYS A 439 -26.13 7.96 -12.46
CA LYS A 439 -25.77 9.26 -11.88
C LYS A 439 -24.58 9.92 -12.54
N TYR A 440 -23.67 9.16 -13.15
CA TYR A 440 -22.59 9.71 -13.97
C TYR A 440 -23.11 10.30 -15.27
N GLN A 441 -24.14 9.69 -15.88
CA GLN A 441 -24.81 10.22 -17.07
C GLN A 441 -25.64 11.48 -16.76
N GLU A 442 -26.24 11.55 -15.57
CA GLU A 442 -27.03 12.72 -15.13
C GLU A 442 -26.59 13.23 -13.74
N PRO A 443 -25.39 13.85 -13.63
CA PRO A 443 -24.80 14.23 -12.34
C PRO A 443 -25.55 15.37 -11.65
N VAL A 444 -26.22 16.23 -12.43
CA VAL A 444 -27.04 17.33 -11.90
C VAL A 444 -28.12 16.83 -10.94
N SER A 445 -28.68 15.63 -11.18
CA SER A 445 -29.68 15.02 -10.31
C SER A 445 -29.15 14.70 -8.89
N MET A 446 -27.83 14.53 -8.74
CA MET A 446 -27.18 14.28 -7.44
C MET A 446 -26.75 15.57 -6.75
N ILE A 447 -26.34 16.59 -7.51
CA ILE A 447 -25.80 17.85 -6.98
C ILE A 447 -26.94 18.81 -6.62
N ALA A 448 -27.88 19.02 -7.56
CA ALA A 448 -29.02 19.94 -7.41
C ALA A 448 -30.32 19.22 -7.02
N GLY A 449 -30.28 17.90 -6.82
CA GLY A 449 -31.45 17.05 -6.65
C GLY A 449 -32.41 17.50 -5.54
N ARG A 450 -33.70 17.21 -5.72
CA ARG A 450 -34.72 17.48 -4.70
C ARG A 450 -34.60 16.46 -3.56
N MET A 451 -34.30 16.94 -2.36
CA MET A 451 -34.38 16.12 -1.15
C MET A 451 -35.85 15.93 -0.76
N ARG A 452 -36.27 14.69 -0.50
CA ARG A 452 -37.61 14.43 0.05
C ARG A 452 -37.66 14.87 1.50
N ILE A 453 -38.73 15.53 1.88
CA ILE A 453 -39.00 15.91 3.27
C ILE A 453 -39.13 14.61 4.09
N PRO A 454 -38.41 14.46 5.22
CA PRO A 454 -38.58 13.30 6.10
C PRO A 454 -40.03 13.22 6.58
N TRP A 455 -40.64 12.04 6.44
CA TRP A 455 -41.98 11.76 6.95
C TRP A 455 -41.88 10.75 8.10
N ILE A 456 -42.51 11.06 9.23
CA ILE A 456 -42.50 10.22 10.42
C ILE A 456 -43.93 9.67 10.61
N PRO A 457 -44.18 8.36 10.34
CA PRO A 457 -45.46 7.75 10.63
C PRO A 457 -45.63 7.62 12.15
N LEU A 458 -46.62 8.31 12.71
CA LEU A 458 -46.95 8.24 14.14
C LEU A 458 -47.90 7.08 14.45
N ASP A 459 -48.66 6.62 13.46
CA ASP A 459 -49.70 5.61 13.52
C ASP A 459 -49.19 4.17 13.35
N ASN A 460 -47.91 3.91 13.63
CA ASN A 460 -47.32 2.59 13.43
C ASN A 460 -47.56 1.68 14.65
N PRO A 461 -48.46 0.68 14.57
CA PRO A 461 -48.83 -0.15 15.72
C PRO A 461 -47.65 -0.99 16.24
N ARG A 462 -46.67 -1.33 15.39
CA ARG A 462 -45.48 -2.07 15.83
C ARG A 462 -44.56 -1.22 16.69
N ILE A 463 -44.43 0.07 16.37
CA ILE A 463 -43.63 1.02 17.15
C ILE A 463 -44.37 1.36 18.44
N ALA A 464 -45.67 1.68 18.34
CA ALA A 464 -46.51 1.95 19.49
C ALA A 464 -46.49 0.80 20.51
N ARG A 465 -46.61 -0.45 20.07
CA ARG A 465 -46.51 -1.62 20.94
C ARG A 465 -45.16 -1.73 21.66
N ARG A 466 -44.04 -1.35 21.01
CA ARG A 466 -42.72 -1.33 21.66
C ARG A 466 -42.68 -0.29 22.78
N HIS A 467 -43.22 0.91 22.54
CA HIS A 467 -43.35 1.93 23.57
C HIS A 467 -44.29 1.48 24.70
N ALA A 468 -45.40 0.82 24.37
CA ALA A 468 -46.33 0.30 25.37
C ALA A 468 -45.66 -0.73 26.29
N HIS A 469 -44.92 -1.69 25.72
CA HIS A 469 -44.14 -2.65 26.50
C HIS A 469 -43.08 -1.95 27.37
N SER A 470 -42.39 -0.93 26.85
CA SER A 470 -41.39 -0.18 27.62
C SER A 470 -42.00 0.57 28.80
N VAL A 471 -43.17 1.21 28.62
CA VAL A 471 -43.90 1.89 29.70
C VAL A 471 -44.36 0.88 30.75
N ALA A 472 -44.97 -0.23 30.33
CA ALA A 472 -45.45 -1.27 31.22
C ALA A 472 -44.31 -1.92 32.03
N LEU A 473 -43.21 -2.29 31.38
CA LEU A 473 -42.05 -2.89 32.05
C LEU A 473 -41.36 -1.90 33.00
N ALA A 474 -41.23 -0.63 32.60
CA ALA A 474 -40.65 0.39 33.48
C ALA A 474 -41.48 0.61 34.74
N ALA A 475 -42.82 0.64 34.63
CA ALA A 475 -43.72 0.74 35.76
C ALA A 475 -43.65 -0.51 36.66
N TYR A 476 -43.65 -1.71 36.06
CA TYR A 476 -43.49 -2.96 36.79
C TYR A 476 -42.17 -3.01 37.58
N PHE A 477 -41.06 -2.63 36.96
CA PHE A 477 -39.76 -2.60 37.62
C PHE A 477 -39.70 -1.59 38.78
N ARG A 478 -40.32 -0.42 38.63
CA ARG A 478 -40.45 0.54 39.74
C ARG A 478 -41.29 -0.03 40.88
N HIS A 479 -42.45 -0.60 40.56
CA HIS A 479 -43.35 -1.21 41.54
C HIS A 479 -42.66 -2.33 42.35
N ARG A 480 -41.94 -3.24 41.67
CA ARG A 480 -41.18 -4.31 42.34
C ARG A 480 -40.02 -3.79 43.17
N ALA A 481 -39.32 -2.76 42.69
CA ALA A 481 -38.24 -2.14 43.46
C ALA A 481 -38.74 -1.38 44.70
N GLU A 482 -39.88 -0.69 44.61
CA GLU A 482 -40.41 0.14 45.70
C GLU A 482 -41.14 -0.68 46.77
N LEU A 483 -41.92 -1.69 46.39
CA LEU A 483 -42.73 -2.46 47.33
C LEU A 483 -42.09 -3.76 47.80
N HIS A 484 -41.15 -4.31 47.01
CA HIS A 484 -40.55 -5.62 47.28
C HIS A 484 -39.01 -5.60 47.33
N ASP A 485 -38.37 -4.44 47.13
CA ASP A 485 -36.91 -4.26 46.98
C ASP A 485 -36.27 -5.24 45.97
N GLU A 486 -37.02 -5.63 44.94
CA GLU A 486 -36.54 -6.55 43.91
C GLU A 486 -36.02 -5.81 42.68
N LYS A 487 -34.81 -6.18 42.23
CA LYS A 487 -34.14 -5.58 41.07
C LYS A 487 -33.43 -6.63 40.22
N TRP A 488 -33.60 -6.56 38.91
CA TRP A 488 -32.93 -7.46 37.95
C TRP A 488 -31.88 -6.72 37.13
N LYS A 489 -30.63 -7.17 37.19
CA LYS A 489 -29.49 -6.57 36.47
C LYS A 489 -29.22 -7.18 35.09
N THR A 490 -29.80 -8.35 34.80
CA THR A 490 -29.62 -9.07 33.54
C THR A 490 -30.96 -9.55 33.01
N ALA A 491 -31.08 -9.70 31.68
CA ALA A 491 -32.28 -10.23 31.05
C ALA A 491 -32.59 -11.67 31.51
N GLY A 492 -31.54 -12.49 31.73
CA GLY A 492 -31.69 -13.86 32.22
C GLY A 492 -32.35 -13.92 33.59
N ALA A 493 -31.94 -13.06 34.53
CA ALA A 493 -32.52 -13.03 35.88
C ALA A 493 -34.01 -12.63 35.89
N PHE A 494 -34.47 -11.94 34.85
CA PHE A 494 -35.86 -11.50 34.72
C PHE A 494 -36.73 -12.52 33.97
N PHE A 495 -36.24 -13.04 32.84
CA PHE A 495 -37.03 -13.90 31.94
C PHE A 495 -36.90 -15.40 32.22
N LEU A 496 -35.85 -15.85 32.91
CA LEU A 496 -35.65 -17.26 33.23
C LEU A 496 -36.12 -17.58 34.65
N PRO A 497 -36.71 -18.76 34.87
CA PRO A 497 -37.06 -19.21 36.20
C PRO A 497 -35.81 -19.53 37.03
N ALA A 498 -35.87 -19.28 38.34
CA ALA A 498 -34.74 -19.51 39.25
C ALA A 498 -34.52 -20.99 39.58
N ALA A 499 -35.58 -21.81 39.48
CA ALA A 499 -35.56 -23.26 39.68
C ALA A 499 -36.46 -23.96 38.65
N GLU A 500 -36.20 -25.25 38.36
CA GLU A 500 -37.07 -26.08 37.53
C GLU A 500 -38.50 -26.08 38.11
N ASN A 501 -39.49 -25.75 37.27
CA ASN A 501 -40.92 -25.60 37.59
C ASN A 501 -41.33 -24.37 38.43
N SER A 502 -40.46 -23.37 38.60
CA SER A 502 -40.87 -22.07 39.15
C SER A 502 -41.28 -21.07 38.05
N PRO A 503 -42.20 -20.12 38.31
CA PRO A 503 -42.46 -19.02 37.39
C PRO A 503 -41.26 -18.05 37.35
N SER A 504 -40.96 -17.51 36.16
CA SER A 504 -39.98 -16.43 36.01
C SER A 504 -40.51 -15.12 36.59
N ALA A 505 -39.63 -14.19 36.99
CA ALA A 505 -40.07 -12.85 37.42
C ALA A 505 -40.94 -12.13 36.36
N ALA A 506 -40.68 -12.37 35.07
CA ALA A 506 -41.48 -11.83 33.98
C ALA A 506 -42.96 -12.29 33.96
N SER A 507 -43.32 -13.42 34.59
CA SER A 507 -44.70 -13.89 34.59
C SER A 507 -45.62 -12.99 35.41
N GLY A 508 -45.09 -12.36 36.46
CA GLY A 508 -45.85 -11.43 37.30
C GLY A 508 -46.20 -10.10 36.62
N VAL A 509 -45.68 -9.84 35.42
CA VAL A 509 -46.04 -8.64 34.65
C VAL A 509 -47.51 -8.70 34.22
N ALA A 510 -48.01 -9.87 33.84
CA ALA A 510 -49.41 -10.03 33.44
C ALA A 510 -50.36 -9.74 34.62
N ASP A 511 -50.01 -10.24 35.80
CA ASP A 511 -50.78 -10.00 37.03
C ASP A 511 -50.74 -8.53 37.45
N PHE A 512 -49.57 -7.89 37.37
CA PHE A 512 -49.42 -6.46 37.65
C PHE A 512 -50.27 -5.57 36.72
N LEU A 513 -50.46 -5.98 35.47
CA LEU A 513 -51.25 -5.24 34.48
C LEU A 513 -52.74 -5.59 34.53
N ASN A 514 -53.20 -6.39 35.49
CA ASN A 514 -54.60 -6.79 35.59
C ASN A 514 -55.20 -6.51 36.99
N PRO A 515 -55.93 -5.38 37.18
CA PRO A 515 -56.22 -4.34 36.19
C PRO A 515 -55.02 -3.46 35.87
N ILE A 516 -55.05 -2.75 34.73
CA ILE A 516 -53.96 -1.87 34.31
C ILE A 516 -53.80 -0.73 35.33
N PRO A 517 -52.59 -0.50 35.89
CA PRO A 517 -52.34 0.61 36.80
C PRO A 517 -52.62 1.98 36.14
N ALA A 518 -53.19 2.91 36.92
CA ALA A 518 -53.63 4.20 36.42
C ALA A 518 -52.48 5.06 35.86
N ASP A 519 -51.28 4.95 36.43
CA ASP A 519 -50.08 5.63 35.95
C ASP A 519 -49.60 5.07 34.60
N VAL A 520 -49.71 3.76 34.40
CA VAL A 520 -49.43 3.10 33.12
C VAL A 520 -50.44 3.55 32.06
N ASP A 521 -51.75 3.51 32.34
CA ASP A 521 -52.79 3.97 31.40
C ASP A 521 -52.58 5.44 31.00
N THR A 522 -52.33 6.31 31.98
CA THR A 522 -52.05 7.74 31.74
C THR A 522 -50.80 7.93 30.87
N ALA A 523 -49.72 7.18 31.15
CA ALA A 523 -48.49 7.28 30.39
C ALA A 523 -48.65 6.77 28.94
N LEU A 524 -49.46 5.72 28.73
CA LEU A 524 -49.77 5.20 27.41
C LEU A 524 -50.57 6.21 26.58
N ARG A 525 -51.64 6.80 27.14
CA ARG A 525 -52.45 7.84 26.49
C ARG A 525 -51.64 9.09 26.13
N ARG A 526 -50.62 9.41 26.93
CA ARG A 526 -49.72 10.54 26.65
C ARG A 526 -48.69 10.21 25.56
N ALA A 527 -48.20 8.97 25.52
CA ALA A 527 -47.07 8.57 24.67
C ALA A 527 -47.50 8.05 23.29
N LEU A 528 -48.71 7.54 23.16
CA LEU A 528 -49.24 6.93 21.95
C LEU A 528 -50.36 7.80 21.36
N PRO A 529 -50.43 7.94 20.02
CA PRO A 529 -51.54 8.63 19.40
C PRO A 529 -52.85 7.85 19.57
N ASP A 530 -53.97 8.55 19.68
CA ASP A 530 -55.31 7.97 19.87
C ASP A 530 -55.72 6.98 18.77
N SER A 531 -55.08 7.07 17.60
CA SER A 531 -55.34 6.21 16.44
C SER A 531 -54.77 4.80 16.55
N VAL A 532 -54.02 4.46 17.61
CA VAL A 532 -53.25 3.21 17.74
C VAL A 532 -53.61 2.42 18.99
#